data_AF-A0A6I5RWF7-F1
#
_entry.id   AF-A0A6I5RWF7-F1
#
_cell.length_a   1.000
_cell.length_b   1.000
_cell.length_c   1.000
_cell.angle_alpha   90.00
_cell.angle_beta   90.00
_cell.angle_gamma   90.00
#
_symmetry.space_group_name_H-M   'P 1'
#
loop_
_entity.id
_entity.type
_entity.pdbx_description
1 polymer ?
#
loop_
_entity_poly.entity_id
_entity_poly.type
_entity_poly.pdbx_seq_one_letter_code
_entity_poly.pdbx_strand_id
1 'polypeptide(L)'
;MKVSEGFSGVKSLLNHWATPRVLPPQLTWKYAREPELLGWRIKARNYNTVIANGLFVFWLAVAVWFGFSVHSNFERYDEPTRSLCALLFFSVLMVAVLSMTHQRMNFAYRFTASGAEFCEWKNFPEWAL
;
A
#
# COMPACT_ATOMS: atom_id res chain seq x y z
N MET A 1 32.97 -20.00 -7.79
CA MET A 1 32.36 -18.80 -7.17
C MET A 1 30.93 -18.64 -7.73
N LYS A 2 29.98 -18.16 -6.91
CA LYS A 2 28.53 -17.93 -7.19
C LYS A 2 27.53 -19.04 -6.84
N VAL A 3 27.55 -19.52 -5.60
CA VAL A 3 26.36 -20.15 -4.96
C VAL A 3 26.04 -19.51 -3.60
N SER A 4 27.01 -18.85 -2.95
CA SER A 4 26.84 -18.22 -1.63
C SER A 4 26.07 -16.89 -1.65
N GLU A 5 25.98 -16.20 -2.79
CA GLU A 5 25.31 -14.89 -2.88
C GLU A 5 23.77 -15.01 -2.84
N GLY A 6 23.21 -16.09 -3.40
CA GLY A 6 21.76 -16.33 -3.41
C GLY A 6 21.19 -16.60 -2.01
N PHE A 7 21.92 -17.34 -1.17
CA PHE A 7 21.50 -17.62 0.20
C PHE A 7 21.56 -16.37 1.11
N SER A 8 22.49 -15.44 0.84
CA SER A 8 22.60 -14.18 1.58
C SER A 8 21.38 -13.28 1.35
N GLY A 9 20.91 -13.18 0.10
CA GLY A 9 19.70 -12.39 -0.24
C GLY A 9 18.42 -12.94 0.40
N VAL A 10 18.23 -14.26 0.41
CA VAL A 10 17.08 -14.90 1.06
C VAL A 10 17.14 -14.73 2.59
N LYS A 11 18.32 -14.83 3.20
CA LYS A 11 18.52 -14.56 4.64
C LYS A 11 18.22 -13.10 5.00
N SER A 12 18.63 -12.15 4.16
CA SER A 12 18.34 -10.73 4.33
C SER A 12 16.84 -10.45 4.28
N LEU A 13 16.13 -11.03 3.30
CA LEU A 13 14.68 -10.92 3.19
C LEU A 13 13.98 -11.53 4.42
N LEU A 14 14.38 -12.74 4.84
CA LEU A 14 13.82 -13.40 6.03
C LEU A 14 14.08 -12.60 7.32
N ASN A 15 15.27 -12.03 7.50
CA ASN A 15 15.57 -11.18 8.64
C ASN A 15 14.70 -9.92 8.70
N HIS A 16 14.31 -9.39 7.52
CA HIS A 16 13.42 -8.24 7.43
C HIS A 16 11.96 -8.55 7.82
N TRP A 17 11.57 -9.83 7.75
CA TRP A 17 10.26 -10.33 8.19
C TRP A 17 10.28 -10.82 9.65
N ALA A 18 11.43 -11.32 10.13
CA ALA A 18 11.58 -11.88 11.47
C ALA A 18 11.89 -10.83 12.55
N THR A 19 12.32 -9.61 12.19
CA THR A 19 12.55 -8.56 13.19
C THR A 19 11.21 -8.04 13.72
N PRO A 20 10.94 -8.15 15.03
CA PRO A 20 9.76 -7.54 15.64
C PRO A 20 9.85 -6.03 15.39
N ARG A 21 9.00 -5.48 14.52
CA ARG A 21 9.02 -4.05 14.14
C ARG A 21 8.91 -3.20 15.39
N VAL A 22 10.00 -2.61 15.88
CA VAL A 22 10.00 -1.83 17.12
C VAL A 22 8.93 -0.75 17.00
N LEU A 23 8.14 -0.58 18.06
CA LEU A 23 7.13 0.47 18.09
C LEU A 23 7.87 1.81 17.91
N PRO A 24 7.49 2.65 16.94
CA PRO A 24 8.11 3.95 16.73
C PRO A 24 8.15 4.75 18.03
N PRO A 25 9.21 5.53 18.31
CA PRO A 25 9.39 6.22 19.60
C PRO A 25 8.26 7.20 19.94
N GLN A 26 7.61 7.73 18.90
CA GLN A 26 6.42 8.59 19.00
C GLN A 26 5.14 7.88 19.43
N LEU A 27 5.10 6.54 19.39
CA LEU A 27 3.99 5.73 19.88
C LEU A 27 4.39 5.11 21.22
N THR A 28 3.64 5.41 22.26
CA THR A 28 3.88 4.89 23.61
C THR A 28 2.71 4.05 24.08
N TRP A 29 3.00 2.94 24.75
CA TRP A 29 1.99 2.14 25.42
C TRP A 29 1.42 2.92 26.61
N LYS A 30 0.10 2.85 26.79
CA LYS A 30 -0.57 3.44 27.96
C LYS A 30 -0.09 2.77 29.24
N TYR A 31 0.12 1.45 29.21
CA TYR A 31 0.66 0.66 30.31
C TYR A 31 2.12 0.25 30.09
N ALA A 32 2.96 1.20 29.65
CA ALA A 32 4.38 0.96 29.38
C ALA A 32 5.17 0.38 30.57
N ARG A 33 4.69 0.61 31.81
CA ARG A 33 5.31 0.12 33.05
C ARG A 33 4.95 -1.32 33.42
N GLU A 34 3.89 -1.87 32.83
CA GLU A 34 3.50 -3.26 33.07
C GLU A 34 4.34 -4.19 32.22
N PRO A 35 4.52 -5.47 32.61
CA PRO A 35 5.12 -6.48 31.75
C PRO A 35 4.20 -6.83 30.58
N GLU A 36 4.77 -7.19 29.43
CA GLU A 36 4.03 -7.73 28.29
C GLU A 36 3.73 -9.20 28.54
N LEU A 37 2.44 -9.56 28.58
CA LEU A 37 2.01 -10.96 28.74
C LEU A 37 1.97 -11.67 27.38
N LEU A 38 1.51 -10.96 26.35
CA LEU A 38 1.42 -11.43 24.98
C LEU A 38 1.41 -10.22 24.06
N GLY A 39 2.12 -10.26 22.95
CA GLY A 39 2.02 -9.22 21.94
C GLY A 39 2.43 -9.72 20.57
N TRP A 40 1.87 -9.06 19.57
CA TRP A 40 2.14 -9.39 18.18
C TRP A 40 2.03 -8.12 17.33
N ARG A 41 2.73 -8.14 16.20
CA ARG A 41 2.76 -7.01 15.28
C ARG A 41 2.36 -7.50 13.91
N ILE A 42 1.34 -6.89 13.33
CA ILE A 42 0.77 -7.27 12.04
C ILE A 42 1.04 -6.14 11.06
N LYS A 43 1.63 -6.48 9.92
CA LYS A 43 1.64 -5.58 8.77
C LYS A 43 0.43 -5.90 7.90
N ALA A 44 -0.65 -5.17 8.10
CA ALA A 44 -1.86 -5.33 7.30
C ALA A 44 -2.12 -4.08 6.47
N ARG A 45 -2.93 -4.21 5.43
CA ARG A 45 -3.38 -3.04 4.69
C ARG A 45 -4.61 -2.50 5.43
N ASN A 46 -4.58 -1.25 5.89
CA ASN A 46 -5.82 -0.58 6.34
C ASN A 46 -6.60 -0.15 5.09
N TYR A 47 -7.26 -1.10 4.44
CA TYR A 47 -8.22 -0.79 3.41
C TYR A 47 -9.57 -0.61 4.07
N ASN A 48 -10.07 0.62 4.08
CA ASN A 48 -11.50 0.81 3.96
C ASN A 48 -11.88 0.41 2.53
N THR A 49 -12.25 -0.85 2.34
CA THR A 49 -12.59 -1.43 1.05
C THR A 49 -13.74 -0.70 0.38
N VAL A 50 -14.70 -0.17 1.17
CA VAL A 50 -15.85 0.58 0.65
C VAL A 50 -15.38 1.86 -0.03
N ILE A 51 -14.60 2.69 0.68
CA ILE A 51 -14.09 3.95 0.12
C ILE A 51 -13.14 3.70 -1.04
N ALA A 52 -12.25 2.71 -0.91
CA ALA A 52 -11.29 2.38 -1.96
C ALA A 52 -11.99 1.91 -3.25
N ASN A 53 -13.01 1.05 -3.14
CA ASN A 53 -13.79 0.60 -4.28
C ASN A 53 -14.61 1.76 -4.89
N GLY A 54 -15.17 2.65 -4.07
CA GLY A 54 -15.87 3.84 -4.54
C GLY A 54 -14.96 4.76 -5.35
N LEU A 55 -13.75 5.05 -4.85
CA LEU A 55 -12.75 5.84 -5.56
C LEU A 55 -12.28 5.14 -6.84
N PHE A 56 -12.10 3.81 -6.81
CA PHE A 56 -11.74 3.05 -8.01
C PHE A 56 -12.80 3.16 -9.11
N VAL A 57 -14.08 2.98 -8.76
CA VAL A 57 -15.20 3.11 -9.71
C VAL A 57 -15.28 4.54 -10.26
N PHE A 58 -15.11 5.56 -9.41
CA PHE A 58 -15.06 6.94 -9.84
C PHE A 58 -13.95 7.19 -10.87
N TRP A 59 -12.73 6.77 -10.56
CA TRP A 59 -11.59 6.94 -11.46
C TRP A 59 -11.71 6.11 -12.74
N LEU A 60 -12.34 4.93 -12.67
CA LEU A 60 -12.66 4.13 -13.85
C LEU A 60 -13.63 4.88 -14.78
N ALA A 61 -14.69 5.49 -14.23
CA ALA A 61 -15.64 6.29 -15.01
C ALA A 61 -14.95 7.50 -15.67
N VAL A 62 -14.08 8.19 -14.92
CA VAL A 62 -13.26 9.30 -15.45
C VAL A 62 -12.32 8.82 -16.57
N ALA A 63 -11.64 7.68 -16.39
CA ALA A 63 -10.75 7.13 -17.41
C ALA A 63 -11.50 6.75 -18.70
N VAL A 64 -12.70 6.15 -18.58
CA VAL A 64 -13.57 5.86 -19.72
C VAL A 64 -14.01 7.14 -20.43
N TRP A 65 -14.46 8.14 -19.68
CA TRP A 65 -14.85 9.45 -20.24
C TRP A 65 -13.71 10.09 -21.03
N PHE A 66 -12.50 10.12 -20.46
CA PHE A 66 -11.35 10.67 -21.17
C PHE A 66 -10.95 9.80 -22.37
N GLY A 67 -11.01 8.48 -22.28
CA GLY A 67 -10.79 7.59 -23.42
C GLY A 67 -11.73 7.89 -24.58
N PHE A 68 -13.02 8.07 -24.29
CA PHE A 68 -14.02 8.49 -25.29
C PHE A 68 -13.69 9.88 -25.85
N SER A 69 -13.32 10.83 -25.00
CA SER A 69 -12.93 12.19 -25.42
C SER A 69 -11.70 12.18 -26.33
N VAL A 70 -10.68 11.36 -26.04
CA VAL A 70 -9.52 11.18 -26.91
C VAL A 70 -9.96 10.58 -28.25
N HIS A 71 -10.80 9.55 -28.22
CA HIS A 71 -11.32 8.95 -29.44
C HIS A 71 -12.13 9.95 -30.29
N SER A 72 -12.97 10.79 -29.68
CA SER A 72 -13.80 11.77 -30.40
C SER A 72 -13.01 12.97 -30.93
N ASN A 73 -11.90 13.36 -30.30
CA ASN A 73 -11.12 14.53 -30.76
C ASN A 73 -10.08 14.18 -31.84
N PHE A 74 -9.82 12.89 -32.06
CA PHE A 74 -8.83 12.39 -33.03
C PHE A 74 -9.48 11.97 -34.36
N GLU A 75 -10.55 12.66 -34.80
CA GLU A 75 -11.29 12.39 -36.05
C GLU A 75 -10.43 12.47 -37.32
N ARG A 76 -9.30 13.19 -37.27
CA ARG A 76 -8.36 13.30 -38.38
C ARG A 76 -7.61 11.99 -38.67
N TYR A 77 -7.57 11.07 -37.72
CA TYR A 77 -6.88 9.79 -37.84
C TYR A 77 -7.87 8.68 -38.21
N ASP A 78 -7.34 7.62 -38.82
CA ASP A 78 -8.10 6.42 -39.11
C ASP A 78 -8.52 5.69 -37.82
N GLU A 79 -9.61 4.93 -37.90
CA GLU A 79 -10.22 4.24 -36.75
C GLU A 79 -9.25 3.41 -35.89
N PRO A 80 -8.34 2.59 -36.44
CA PRO A 80 -7.45 1.80 -35.61
C PRO A 80 -6.43 2.68 -34.88
N THR A 81 -5.92 3.74 -35.51
CA THR A 81 -5.01 4.71 -34.86
C THR A 81 -5.72 5.43 -33.72
N ARG A 82 -6.94 5.90 -33.97
CA ARG A 82 -7.77 6.61 -32.98
C ARG A 82 -8.09 5.73 -31.77
N SER A 83 -8.46 4.48 -32.03
CA SER A 83 -8.73 3.48 -30.99
C SER A 83 -7.48 3.12 -30.19
N LEU A 84 -6.33 2.98 -30.85
CA LEU A 84 -5.05 2.71 -30.20
C LEU A 84 -4.65 3.87 -29.27
N CYS A 85 -4.76 5.12 -29.72
CA CYS A 85 -4.48 6.30 -28.90
C CYS A 85 -5.37 6.35 -27.64
N ALA A 86 -6.67 6.10 -27.80
CA ALA A 86 -7.62 6.06 -26.68
C ALA A 86 -7.29 4.93 -25.68
N LEU A 87 -6.95 3.73 -26.17
CA LEU A 87 -6.57 2.58 -25.35
C LEU A 87 -5.26 2.81 -24.59
N LEU A 88 -4.25 3.38 -25.25
CA LEU A 88 -2.98 3.72 -24.61
C LEU A 88 -3.18 4.77 -23.52
N PHE A 89 -3.95 5.81 -23.80
CA PHE A 89 -4.27 6.85 -22.82
C PHE A 89 -5.02 6.27 -21.60
N PHE A 90 -6.06 5.47 -21.85
CA PHE A 90 -6.79 4.75 -20.80
C PHE A 90 -5.85 3.88 -19.96
N SER A 91 -4.96 3.13 -20.61
CA SER A 91 -4.01 2.24 -19.94
C SER A 91 -3.07 3.00 -19.01
N VAL A 92 -2.53 4.14 -19.45
CA VAL A 92 -1.67 5.00 -18.62
C VAL A 92 -2.42 5.52 -17.40
N LEU A 93 -3.66 6.02 -17.58
CA LEU A 93 -4.48 6.46 -16.46
C LEU A 93 -4.77 5.33 -15.47
N MET A 94 -5.13 4.14 -15.97
CA MET A 94 -5.42 2.99 -15.11
C MET A 94 -4.19 2.51 -14.33
N VAL A 95 -3.00 2.54 -14.93
CA VAL A 95 -1.75 2.23 -14.20
C VAL A 95 -1.56 3.20 -13.03
N ALA A 96 -1.78 4.50 -13.25
CA ALA A 96 -1.69 5.51 -12.20
C ALA A 96 -2.71 5.25 -11.08
N VAL A 97 -3.98 5.00 -11.43
CA VAL A 97 -5.05 4.70 -10.47
C VAL A 97 -4.72 3.46 -9.63
N LEU A 98 -4.30 2.37 -10.28
CA LEU A 98 -3.94 1.13 -9.59
C LEU A 98 -2.75 1.32 -8.64
N SER A 99 -1.77 2.15 -9.02
CA SER A 99 -0.59 2.43 -8.19
C SER A 99 -0.93 3.14 -6.86
N MET A 100 -1.92 4.04 -6.87
CA MET A 100 -2.31 4.81 -5.68
C MET A 100 -3.02 3.97 -4.62
N THR A 101 -3.60 2.82 -4.99
CA THR A 101 -4.42 2.06 -4.06
C THR A 101 -3.61 1.36 -2.98
N HIS A 102 -2.29 1.16 -3.11
CA HIS A 102 -1.50 0.26 -2.25
C HIS A 102 -0.96 0.86 -0.94
N GLN A 103 -1.81 1.41 -0.08
CA GLN A 103 -1.36 1.84 1.25
C GLN A 103 -1.22 0.64 2.21
N ARG A 104 -0.05 0.52 2.87
CA ARG A 104 0.23 -0.50 3.91
C ARG A 104 0.32 0.17 5.28
N MET A 105 -0.12 -0.53 6.31
CA MET A 105 -0.11 -0.07 7.70
C MET A 105 0.55 -1.12 8.59
N ASN A 106 1.04 -0.67 9.73
CA ASN A 106 1.53 -1.55 10.78
C ASN A 106 0.59 -1.43 11.98
N PHE A 107 0.34 -2.57 12.60
CA PHE A 107 -0.47 -2.71 13.78
C PHE A 107 0.38 -3.41 14.83
N ALA A 108 0.33 -2.93 16.07
CA ALA A 108 0.91 -3.59 17.22
C ALA A 108 -0.18 -3.83 18.24
N TYR A 109 -0.27 -5.06 18.72
CA TYR A 109 -1.19 -5.48 19.76
C TYR A 109 -0.38 -6.00 20.93
N ARG A 110 -0.85 -5.72 22.14
CA ARG A 110 -0.20 -6.12 23.37
C ARG A 110 -1.24 -6.38 24.45
N PHE A 111 -1.03 -7.37 25.29
CA PHE A 111 -1.76 -7.62 26.52
C PHE A 111 -0.87 -7.36 27.74
N THR A 112 -1.49 -6.73 28.73
CA THR A 112 -0.93 -6.42 30.05
C THR A 112 -1.91 -6.88 31.13
N ALA A 113 -1.53 -6.78 32.41
CA ALA A 113 -2.43 -7.14 33.51
C ALA A 113 -3.67 -6.20 33.54
N SER A 114 -3.48 -4.94 33.15
CA SER A 114 -4.54 -3.93 33.06
C SER A 114 -5.39 -4.00 31.78
N GLY A 115 -5.01 -4.82 30.79
CA GLY A 115 -5.84 -5.10 29.61
C GLY A 115 -5.11 -5.14 28.27
N ALA A 116 -5.91 -5.10 27.19
CA ALA A 116 -5.45 -5.11 25.80
C ALA A 116 -5.15 -3.70 25.30
N GLU A 117 -4.01 -3.54 24.63
CA GLU A 117 -3.56 -2.31 23.99
C GLU A 117 -3.34 -2.53 22.49
N PHE A 118 -3.58 -1.47 21.72
CA PHE A 118 -3.46 -1.49 20.26
C PHE A 118 -2.87 -0.16 19.77
N CYS A 119 -1.91 -0.25 18.85
CA CYS A 119 -1.34 0.89 18.15
C CYS A 119 -1.36 0.64 16.64
N GLU A 120 -1.65 1.69 15.87
CA GLU A 120 -1.71 1.66 14.41
C GLU A 120 -0.87 2.80 13.85
N TRP A 121 -0.06 2.52 12.81
CA TRP A 121 0.72 3.56 12.13
C TRP A 121 1.04 3.27 10.66
N LYS A 122 1.09 4.35 9.87
CA LYS A 122 1.73 4.37 8.54
C LYS A 122 3.24 4.33 8.73
N ASN A 123 3.99 3.84 7.73
CA ASN A 123 5.44 4.04 7.75
C ASN A 123 5.71 5.54 7.89
N PHE A 124 6.38 5.92 8.97
CA PHE A 124 6.80 7.30 9.16
C PHE A 124 7.89 7.62 8.12
N PRO A 125 7.82 8.76 7.45
CA PRO A 125 8.93 9.23 6.64
C PRO A 125 10.15 9.48 7.54
N GLU A 126 11.37 9.38 7.01
CA GLU A 126 12.61 9.45 7.80
C GLU A 126 12.74 10.74 8.63
N TRP A 127 12.13 11.84 8.18
CA TRP A 127 12.10 13.11 8.93
C TRP A 127 11.20 13.10 10.17
N ALA A 128 10.34 12.09 10.32
CA ALA A 128 9.43 11.93 11.45
C ALA A 128 9.89 10.84 12.43
N LEU A 129 11.05 10.20 12.19
CA LEU A 129 11.65 9.19 13.06
C LEU A 129 12.74 9.82 13.93
#